data_AF-A0A4Y7U2V7-F1
#
_entry.id   AF-A0A4Y7U2V7-F1
#
_cell.length_a   1.000
_cell.length_b   1.000
_cell.length_c   1.000
_cell.angle_alpha   90.00
_cell.angle_beta   90.00
_cell.angle_gamma   90.00
#
_symmetry.space_group_name_H-M   'P 1'
#
loop_
_entity.id
_entity.type
_entity.pdbx_description
1 polymer ?
#
loop_
_entity_poly.entity_id
_entity_poly.type
_entity_poly.pdbx_seq_one_letter_code
_entity_poly.pdbx_strand_id
1 'polypeptide(L)'
;DLTKRTSLTLTTGFTNLFNGEDAKDLGFIPAKAGFKAFVWEDQFYVLGEIGAGFAVTNGYNDTTFLWAPGIGYANKYIDLSVRYEDYHDFRTNQVALRVAYGFDL
;
A
#
# COMPACT_ATOMS: atom_id res chain seq x y z
N ASP A 1 -13.85 -6.41 -23.59
CA ASP A 1 -14.34 -6.51 -22.20
C ASP A 1 -13.30 -6.66 -21.07
N LEU A 2 -11.98 -6.58 -21.31
CA LEU A 2 -10.98 -6.65 -20.23
C LEU A 2 -10.86 -5.35 -19.40
N THR A 3 -11.37 -4.22 -19.91
CA THR A 3 -11.23 -2.89 -19.27
C THR A 3 -12.11 -2.68 -18.04
N LYS A 4 -13.20 -3.46 -17.85
CA LYS A 4 -14.12 -3.25 -16.72
C LYS A 4 -13.58 -3.80 -15.38
N ARG A 5 -12.56 -4.64 -15.41
CA ARG A 5 -12.05 -5.35 -14.21
C ARG A 5 -10.76 -4.77 -13.66
N THR A 6 -10.16 -3.79 -14.33
CA THR A 6 -8.91 -3.17 -13.94
C THR A 6 -9.16 -1.74 -13.49
N SER A 7 -8.71 -1.40 -12.30
CA SER A 7 -8.76 -0.05 -11.73
C SER A 7 -7.35 0.40 -11.42
N LEU A 8 -7.07 1.68 -11.64
CA LEU A 8 -5.82 2.30 -11.21
C LEU A 8 -6.02 2.83 -9.78
N THR A 9 -5.03 2.59 -8.92
CA THR A 9 -5.00 3.08 -7.55
C THR A 9 -3.87 4.09 -7.41
N LEU A 10 -4.17 5.24 -6.80
CA LEU A 10 -3.16 6.20 -6.40
C LEU A 10 -3.24 6.30 -4.89
N THR A 11 -2.14 5.92 -4.22
CA THR A 11 -2.04 5.87 -2.77
C THR A 11 -0.93 6.81 -2.35
N THR A 12 -1.32 7.90 -1.72
CA THR A 12 -0.40 8.80 -1.01
C THR A 12 -0.71 8.73 0.47
N GLY A 13 0.33 8.83 1.29
CA GLY A 13 0.19 8.87 2.74
C GLY A 13 1.31 9.70 3.35
N PHE A 14 1.28 9.78 4.67
CA PHE A 14 2.34 10.35 5.46
C PHE A 14 2.63 9.38 6.60
N THR A 15 3.84 8.84 6.61
CA THR A 15 4.28 7.90 7.65
C THR A 15 5.38 8.57 8.44
N ASN A 16 5.13 8.78 9.74
CA ASN A 16 6.16 9.16 10.69
C ASN A 16 6.51 7.95 11.55
N LEU A 17 7.74 7.46 11.43
CA LEU A 17 8.30 6.50 12.36
C LEU A 17 9.04 7.27 13.46
N PHE A 18 8.41 7.32 14.63
CA PHE A 18 9.03 7.81 15.86
C PHE A 18 9.78 6.63 16.51
N ASN A 19 11.10 6.67 16.48
CA ASN A 19 11.92 5.69 17.18
C ASN A 19 12.40 6.32 18.50
N GLY A 20 11.89 5.80 19.62
CA GLY A 20 12.10 6.39 20.94
C GLY A 20 13.57 6.48 21.36
N GLU A 21 13.89 7.63 21.94
CA GLU A 21 15.05 7.98 22.77
C GLU A 21 16.37 8.46 22.12
N ASP A 22 16.77 8.11 20.89
CA ASP A 22 18.05 8.64 20.35
C ASP A 22 18.24 8.65 18.81
N ALA A 23 17.22 8.33 18.02
CA ALA A 23 17.33 8.25 16.56
C ALA A 23 16.46 9.30 15.88
N LYS A 24 17.07 10.08 14.97
CA LYS A 24 16.42 11.10 14.12
C LYS A 24 15.05 10.62 13.64
N ASP A 25 13.98 11.39 13.94
CA ASP A 25 12.62 11.12 13.49
C ASP A 25 12.61 10.84 11.98
N LEU A 26 12.19 9.67 11.51
CA LEU A 26 12.15 9.39 10.08
C LEU A 26 10.71 9.59 9.59
N GLY A 27 10.45 10.81 9.13
CA GLY A 27 9.22 11.12 8.40
C GLY A 27 9.43 10.88 6.92
N PHE A 28 8.60 10.04 6.30
CA PHE A 28 8.60 9.88 4.86
C PHE A 28 7.19 9.96 4.27
N ILE A 29 7.12 10.49 3.06
CA ILE A 29 5.91 10.58 2.25
C ILE A 29 5.97 9.43 1.23
N PRO A 30 5.21 8.34 1.44
CA PRO A 30 5.05 7.32 0.41
C PRO A 30 4.10 7.84 -0.69
N ALA A 31 4.61 7.90 -1.91
CA ALA A 31 3.82 8.11 -3.11
C ALA A 31 3.82 6.81 -3.93
N LYS A 32 2.67 6.13 -3.98
CA LYS A 32 2.49 4.84 -4.66
C LYS A 32 1.42 4.95 -5.74
N ALA A 33 1.71 4.37 -6.89
CA ALA A 33 0.75 4.14 -7.95
C ALA A 33 0.62 2.65 -8.16
N GLY A 34 -0.60 2.16 -8.34
CA GLY A 34 -0.87 0.75 -8.48
C GLY A 34 -2.00 0.46 -9.41
N PHE A 35 -2.18 -0.83 -9.64
CA PHE A 35 -3.31 -1.37 -10.34
C PHE A 35 -4.00 -2.37 -9.42
N LYS A 36 -5.33 -2.37 -9.47
CA LYS A 36 -6.21 -3.35 -8.86
C LYS A 36 -6.93 -4.07 -9.99
N ALA A 37 -6.83 -5.39 -10.03
CA ALA A 37 -7.51 -6.20 -11.02
C ALA A 37 -8.41 -7.24 -10.34
N PHE A 38 -9.70 -7.23 -10.66
CA PHE A 38 -10.65 -8.22 -10.19
C PHE A 38 -10.58 -9.49 -11.06
N VAL A 39 -10.44 -10.63 -10.40
CA VAL A 39 -10.37 -11.98 -10.97
C VAL A 39 -11.45 -12.84 -10.33
N TRP A 40 -11.93 -13.85 -11.07
CA TRP A 40 -12.88 -14.84 -10.57
C TRP A 40 -14.21 -14.23 -10.07
N GLU A 41 -15.16 -14.08 -10.99
CA GLU A 41 -16.52 -13.55 -10.70
C GLU A 41 -16.56 -12.21 -9.93
N ASP A 42 -15.49 -11.42 -10.04
CA ASP A 42 -15.33 -10.13 -9.35
C ASP A 42 -15.26 -10.24 -7.81
N GLN A 43 -15.00 -11.45 -7.30
CA GLN A 43 -14.82 -11.72 -5.87
C GLN A 43 -13.36 -11.61 -5.44
N PHE A 44 -12.43 -12.16 -6.21
CA PHE A 44 -11.01 -12.04 -5.90
C PHE A 44 -10.44 -10.81 -6.59
N TYR A 45 -9.45 -10.18 -5.97
CA TYR A 45 -8.69 -9.14 -6.63
C TYR A 45 -7.22 -9.24 -6.29
N VAL A 46 -6.39 -8.88 -7.25
CA VAL A 46 -4.97 -8.67 -7.05
C VAL A 46 -4.72 -7.18 -7.08
N LEU A 47 -3.83 -6.72 -6.20
CA LEU A 47 -3.37 -5.34 -6.18
C LEU A 47 -1.86 -5.34 -6.25
N GLY A 48 -1.32 -4.49 -7.10
CA GLY A 48 0.12 -4.26 -7.19
C GLY A 48 0.34 -2.77 -7.18
N GLU A 49 0.95 -2.25 -6.11
CA GLU A 49 1.38 -0.86 -6.06
C GLU A 49 2.90 -0.79 -6.12
N ILE A 50 3.43 0.19 -6.83
CA ILE A 50 4.85 0.53 -6.85
C ILE A 50 4.99 2.05 -6.69
N GLY A 51 6.07 2.49 -6.08
CA GLY A 51 6.20 3.88 -5.70
C GLY A 51 7.56 4.25 -5.15
N ALA A 52 7.64 5.46 -4.64
CA ALA A 52 8.80 5.99 -3.96
C ALA A 52 8.39 6.63 -2.65
N GLY A 53 9.20 6.42 -1.61
CA GLY A 53 9.11 7.10 -0.33
C GLY A 53 10.15 8.21 -0.28
N PHE A 54 9.70 9.45 -0.09
CA PHE A 54 10.57 10.60 0.08
C PHE A 54 10.76 10.86 1.58
N ALA A 55 11.97 10.63 2.10
CA ALA A 55 12.31 10.95 3.49
C ALA A 55 12.53 12.46 3.64
N VAL A 56 11.96 13.07 4.68
CA VAL A 56 11.96 14.54 4.91
C VAL A 56 12.93 14.95 6.04
N THR A 57 13.59 14.02 6.73
CA THR A 57 14.44 14.36 7.87
C THR A 57 15.91 14.61 7.54
N ASN A 58 16.33 15.86 7.74
CA ASN A 58 17.66 16.37 8.09
C ASN A 58 18.88 15.50 7.70
N GLY A 59 19.20 15.50 6.41
CA GLY A 59 20.51 15.12 5.87
C GLY A 59 20.58 13.78 5.13
N TYR A 60 19.47 13.05 5.00
CA TYR A 60 19.37 11.82 4.23
C TYR A 60 18.43 12.03 3.03
N ASN A 61 19.00 12.11 1.83
CA ASN A 61 18.28 12.30 0.57
C ASN A 61 17.94 10.94 -0.08
N ASP A 62 17.62 9.96 0.75
CA ASP A 62 17.40 8.59 0.30
C ASP A 62 15.95 8.44 -0.15
N THR A 63 15.79 8.19 -1.45
CA THR A 63 14.51 7.89 -2.07
C THR A 63 14.33 6.39 -2.01
N THR A 64 13.50 5.91 -1.10
CA THR A 64 13.27 4.47 -0.96
C THR A 64 12.27 4.01 -2.00
N PHE A 65 12.65 3.02 -2.79
CA PHE A 65 11.70 2.33 -3.65
C PHE A 65 10.70 1.54 -2.80
N LEU A 66 9.41 1.73 -3.10
CA LEU A 66 8.31 1.06 -2.45
C LEU A 66 7.65 0.13 -3.45
N TRP A 67 7.42 -1.11 -3.06
CA TRP A 67 6.50 -1.96 -3.79
C TRP A 67 5.60 -2.69 -2.81
N ALA A 68 4.34 -2.79 -3.18
CA ALA A 68 3.29 -3.34 -2.37
C ALA A 68 2.41 -4.29 -3.19
N PRO A 69 2.87 -5.52 -3.44
CA PRO A 69 2.00 -6.57 -3.96
C PRO A 69 0.99 -6.97 -2.88
N GLY A 70 -0.23 -7.28 -3.31
CA GLY A 70 -1.28 -7.74 -2.43
C GLY A 70 -2.38 -8.48 -3.17
N ILE A 71 -3.22 -9.13 -2.40
CA ILE A 71 -4.38 -9.85 -2.88
C ILE A 71 -5.53 -9.60 -1.91
N GLY A 72 -6.75 -9.69 -2.42
CA GLY A 72 -7.93 -9.54 -1.61
C GLY A 72 -9.10 -10.34 -2.14
N TYR A 73 -10.08 -10.45 -1.27
CA TYR A 73 -11.35 -11.08 -1.50
C TYR A 73 -12.44 -10.10 -1.08
N ALA A 74 -13.21 -9.64 -2.06
CA ALA A 74 -14.39 -8.83 -1.90
C ALA A 74 -15.64 -9.70 -2.09
N ASN A 75 -16.55 -9.60 -1.14
CA ASN A 75 -17.91 -10.11 -1.24
C ASN A 75 -18.88 -8.95 -1.09
N LYS A 76 -20.18 -9.18 -1.29
CA LYS A 76 -21.21 -8.13 -1.29
C LYS A 76 -21.20 -7.24 -0.03
N TYR A 77 -20.73 -7.78 1.10
CA TYR A 77 -20.72 -7.09 2.39
C TYR A 77 -19.33 -6.85 2.98
N ILE A 78 -18.34 -7.69 2.63
CA ILE A 78 -17.03 -7.70 3.30
C ILE A 78 -15.95 -7.72 2.24
N ASP A 79 -14.99 -6.81 2.35
CA ASP A 79 -13.75 -6.79 1.58
C ASP A 79 -12.59 -7.04 2.55
N LEU A 80 -11.87 -8.14 2.31
CA LEU A 80 -10.67 -8.51 3.03
C LEU A 80 -9.50 -8.44 2.06
N SER A 81 -8.47 -7.65 2.37
CA SER A 81 -7.21 -7.64 1.62
C SER A 81 -6.01 -7.79 2.52
N VAL A 82 -4.99 -8.41 1.97
CA VAL A 82 -3.64 -8.39 2.51
C VAL A 82 -2.73 -7.75 1.47
N ARG A 83 -1.90 -6.82 1.93
CA ARG A 83 -0.83 -6.23 1.13
C ARG A 83 0.48 -6.40 1.87
N TYR A 84 1.51 -6.75 1.13
CA TYR A 84 2.86 -6.84 1.62
C TYR A 84 3.58 -5.59 1.15
N GLU A 85 3.94 -4.67 2.05
CA GLU A 85 4.67 -3.45 1.75
C GLU A 85 6.15 -3.68 2.06
N ASP A 86 6.96 -3.66 1.01
CA ASP A 86 8.40 -3.88 1.08
C ASP A 86 9.13 -2.54 0.89
N TYR A 87 9.85 -2.14 1.94
CA TYR A 87 10.66 -0.94 1.95
C TYR A 87 12.11 -1.34 1.73
N HIS A 88 12.56 -1.28 0.47
CA HIS A 88 13.84 -1.87 0.04
C HIS A 88 15.06 -1.35 0.84
N ASP A 89 15.08 -0.07 1.21
CA ASP A 89 16.19 0.55 1.97
C ASP A 89 16.07 0.43 3.49
N PHE A 90 14.85 0.37 4.04
CA PHE A 90 14.64 0.40 5.49
C PHE A 90 14.66 -0.99 6.14
N ARG A 91 14.86 -2.07 5.36
CA ARG A 91 14.80 -3.49 5.83
C ARG A 91 13.57 -3.77 6.70
N THR A 92 12.49 -3.05 6.45
CA THR A 92 11.26 -3.09 7.23
C THR A 92 10.18 -3.56 6.29
N ASN A 93 9.80 -4.82 6.45
CA ASN A 93 8.75 -5.44 5.65
C ASN A 93 7.48 -5.39 6.47
N GLN A 94 6.43 -4.75 5.96
CA GLN A 94 5.17 -4.64 6.68
C GLN A 94 4.08 -5.39 5.94
N VAL A 95 3.45 -6.34 6.64
CA VAL A 95 2.20 -6.94 6.18
C VAL A 95 1.07 -6.08 6.71
N ALA A 96 0.30 -5.47 5.81
CA ALA A 96 -0.89 -4.72 6.16
C ALA A 96 -2.12 -5.55 5.78
N LEU A 97 -2.94 -5.83 6.79
CA LEU A 97 -4.26 -6.44 6.65
C LEU A 97 -5.30 -5.33 6.62
N ARG A 98 -6.20 -5.38 5.64
CA ARG A 98 -7.31 -4.45 5.48
C ARG A 98 -8.61 -5.23 5.52
N VAL A 99 -9.52 -4.81 6.38
CA VAL A 99 -10.90 -5.28 6.44
C VAL A 99 -11.78 -4.07 6.19
N ALA A 100 -12.67 -4.16 5.21
CA ALA A 100 -13.67 -3.15 4.92
C ALA A 100 -15.04 -3.81 4.86
N TYR A 101 -16.06 -3.11 5.34
CA TYR A 101 -17.45 -3.55 5.31
C TYR A 101 -18.26 -2.57 4.47
N GLY A 102 -18.96 -3.08 3.45
CA GLY A 102 -19.86 -2.32 2.61
C GLY A 102 -21.28 -2.41 3.15
N PHE A 103 -21.87 -1.27 3.48
CA PHE A 103 -23.29 -1.18 3.83
C PHE A 103 -24.10 -1.04 2.53
N ASP A 104 -25.06 -1.93 2.31
CA ASP A 104 -26.14 -1.72 1.33
C ASP A 104 -27.14 -0.75 2.00
N LEU A 105 -27.42 0.41 1.38
CA LEU A 105 -28.37 1.41 1.89
C LEU A 105 -29.76 1.18 1.28
#